data_AF-A0A3G8JF35-F1
#
_entry.id   AF-A0A3G8JF35-F1
#
_cell.length_a   1.000
_cell.length_b   1.000
_cell.length_c   1.000
_cell.angle_alpha   90.00
_cell.angle_beta   90.00
_cell.angle_gamma   90.00
#
_symmetry.space_group_name_H-M   'P 1'
#
loop_
_entity.id
_entity.type
_entity.pdbx_description
1 polymer ?
#
loop_
_entity_poly.entity_id
_entity_poly.type
_entity_poly.pdbx_seq_one_letter_code
_entity_poly.pdbx_strand_id
1 'polypeptide(L)' 'MTTTMRTRFVEDLAPGDRFSVDGLRAVVRSAVPDETGDNLIISLVNSSDERDVITLSLGTKVEIL' A
#
# COMPACT_ATOMS: atom_id res chain seq x y z
N MET A 1 -10.66 -16.71 15.08
CA MET A 1 -9.82 -16.81 13.88
C MET A 1 -8.79 -15.70 14.00
N THR A 2 -7.54 -16.01 14.32
CA THR A 2 -6.47 -15.01 14.40
C THR A 2 -6.06 -14.67 12.98
N THR A 3 -6.57 -13.55 12.45
CA THR A 3 -6.03 -12.97 11.22
C THR A 3 -4.59 -12.56 11.53
N THR A 4 -3.62 -13.33 11.06
CA THR A 4 -2.21 -12.98 11.16
C THR A 4 -1.99 -11.74 10.31
N MET A 5 -2.08 -10.56 10.92
CA MET A 5 -1.68 -9.29 10.31
C MET A 5 -0.21 -9.41 9.93
N ARG A 6 0.06 -9.69 8.65
CA ARG A 6 1.42 -9.89 8.15
C ARG A 6 1.93 -8.54 7.67
N THR A 7 2.88 -7.97 8.41
CA THR A 7 3.59 -6.78 7.94
C THR A 7 4.43 -7.15 6.72
N ARG A 8 4.35 -6.34 5.67
CA ARG A 8 5.11 -6.48 4.42
C ARG A 8 5.76 -5.17 4.04
N PHE A 9 6.73 -5.21 3.14
CA PHE A 9 7.25 -3.99 2.54
C PHE A 9 6.32 -3.51 1.43
N VAL A 10 6.27 -2.20 1.25
CA VAL A 10 5.46 -1.54 0.23
C VAL A 10 5.78 -2.02 -1.20
N GLU A 11 7.03 -2.43 -1.45
CA GLU A 11 7.49 -2.98 -2.73
C GLU A 11 6.96 -4.39 -3.05
N ASP A 12 6.46 -5.09 -2.05
CA ASP A 12 5.85 -6.42 -2.18
C ASP A 12 4.31 -6.31 -2.24
N LEU A 13 3.77 -5.10 -2.41
CA LEU A 13 2.34 -4.91 -2.63
C LEU A 13 1.97 -5.25 -4.08
N ALA A 14 1.01 -6.15 -4.23
CA ALA A 14 0.46 -6.51 -5.52
C ALA A 14 -0.93 -5.88 -5.73
N PRO A 15 -1.35 -5.65 -7.00
CA PRO A 15 -2.73 -5.31 -7.31
C PRO A 15 -3.72 -6.29 -6.67
N GLY A 16 -4.68 -5.78 -5.90
CA GLY A 16 -5.66 -6.56 -5.15
C GLY A 16 -5.33 -6.77 -3.67
N ASP A 17 -4.10 -6.49 -3.22
CA ASP A 17 -3.77 -6.52 -1.79
C ASP A 17 -4.55 -5.45 -1.02
N ARG A 18 -5.02 -5.84 0.16
CA ARG A 18 -5.61 -4.92 1.13
C ARG A 18 -4.55 -4.61 2.17
N PHE A 19 -4.29 -3.33 2.38
CA PHE A 19 -3.27 -2.90 3.31
C PHE A 19 -3.74 -1.77 4.21
N SER A 20 -3.05 -1.63 5.34
CA SER A 20 -3.16 -0.54 6.27
C SER A 20 -1.78 0.09 6.48
N VAL A 21 -1.68 1.41 6.37
CA VAL A 21 -0.45 2.17 6.63
C VAL A 21 -0.82 3.51 7.26
N ASP A 22 -0.17 3.92 8.34
CA ASP A 22 -0.42 5.22 9.01
C ASP A 22 -1.91 5.54 9.26
N GLY A 23 -2.73 4.52 9.55
CA GLY A 23 -4.19 4.66 9.75
C GLY A 23 -5.03 4.68 8.47
N LEU A 24 -4.42 4.78 7.29
CA LEU A 24 -5.06 4.60 6.00
C LEU A 24 -5.29 3.12 5.73
N ARG A 25 -6.52 2.75 5.37
CA ARG A 25 -6.85 1.40 4.88
C ARG A 25 -7.31 1.49 3.43
N ALA A 26 -6.65 0.76 2.56
CA ALA A 26 -6.95 0.81 1.14
C ALA A 26 -6.65 -0.50 0.41
N VAL A 27 -7.15 -0.60 -0.82
CA VAL A 27 -6.91 -1.72 -1.73
C VAL A 27 -6.01 -1.25 -2.87
N VAL A 28 -4.91 -1.96 -3.10
CA VAL A 28 -3.96 -1.64 -4.16
C VAL A 28 -4.62 -1.88 -5.53
N ARG A 29 -4.66 -0.84 -6.35
CA ARG A 29 -5.00 -0.94 -7.78
C ARG A 29 -3.76 -1.21 -8.60
N SER A 30 -2.71 -0.45 -8.36
CA SER A 30 -1.42 -0.55 -9.04
C SER A 30 -0.36 0.09 -8.16
N ALA A 31 0.85 -0.47 -8.18
CA ALA A 31 2.01 0.07 -7.51
C ALA A 31 3.11 0.26 -8.57
N VAL A 32 3.51 1.50 -8.81
CA VAL A 32 4.53 1.84 -9.82
C VAL A 32 5.63 2.68 -9.18
N PRO A 33 6.92 2.41 -9.46
CA PRO A 33 7.99 3.25 -8.95
C PRO A 33 7.89 4.65 -9.56
N ASP A 34 8.25 5.65 -8.75
CA ASP A 34 8.43 7.04 -9.19
C ASP A 34 9.66 7.18 -10.12
N GLU A 35 9.85 8.33 -10.78
CA GLU A 35 11.00 8.59 -11.66
C GLU A 35 12.36 8.40 -10.97
N THR A 36 12.45 8.64 -9.65
CA THR A 36 13.70 8.42 -8.92
C THR A 36 13.94 6.96 -8.53
N GLY A 37 12.88 6.14 -8.52
CA GLY A 37 12.91 4.76 -8.03
C GLY A 37 12.97 4.62 -6.51
N ASP A 38 13.03 5.71 -5.74
CA ASP A 38 13.08 5.67 -4.26
C ASP A 38 11.69 5.54 -3.62
N ASN A 39 10.64 5.84 -4.40
CA ASN A 39 9.25 5.83 -3.96
C ASN A 39 8.37 4.97 -4.86
N LEU A 40 7.29 4.44 -4.29
CA LEU A 40 6.21 3.77 -4.96
C LEU A 40 4.96 4.63 -4.93
N ILE A 41 4.43 4.91 -6.11
CA ILE A 41 3.13 5.53 -6.32
C ILE A 41 2.10 4.39 -6.33
N ILE A 42 1.26 4.37 -5.30
CA ILE A 42 0.21 3.37 -5.13
C ILE A 42 -1.13 4.00 -5.44
N SER A 43 -1.72 3.55 -6.54
CA SER A 43 -3.10 3.85 -6.89
C SER A 43 -4.02 2.93 -6.11
N LEU A 44 -5.14 3.46 -5.63
CA LEU A 44 -6.08 2.79 -4.75
C LEU A 44 -7.38 2.51 -5.50
N VAL A 45 -7.96 1.32 -5.33
CA VAL A 45 -9.30 0.99 -5.88
C VAL A 45 -10.38 1.52 -4.96
N ASN A 46 -10.15 1.37 -3.66
CA ASN A 46 -11.04 1.79 -2.61
C ASN A 46 -10.16 2.17 -1.42
N SER A 47 -10.39 3.36 -0.89
CA SER A 47 -9.62 3.95 0.18
C SER A 47 -10.59 4.44 1.25
N SER A 48 -10.23 4.28 2.52
CA SER A 48 -11.03 4.85 3.62
C SER A 48 -10.92 6.38 3.69
N ASP A 49 -9.91 6.93 3.03
CA ASP A 49 -9.71 8.37 2.83
C ASP A 49 -10.07 8.72 1.37
N GLU A 50 -10.52 9.95 1.07
CA GLU A 50 -10.92 10.41 -0.28
C GLU A 50 -9.76 10.48 -1.31
N ARG A 51 -8.68 9.73 -1.05
CA ARG A 51 -7.47 9.66 -1.86
C ARG A 51 -7.50 8.46 -2.79
N ASP A 52 -7.30 8.73 -4.07
CA ASP A 52 -7.13 7.71 -5.12
C ASP A 52 -5.68 7.27 -5.29
N VAL A 53 -4.72 8.03 -4.77
CA VAL A 53 -3.29 7.75 -4.89
C VAL A 53 -2.54 8.15 -3.62
N ILE A 54 -1.52 7.36 -3.28
CA ILE A 54 -0.55 7.70 -2.24
C ILE A 54 0.86 7.43 -2.75
N THR A 55 1.84 8.14 -2.20
CA THR A 55 3.25 7.90 -2.46
C THR A 55 3.91 7.44 -1.18
N LEU A 56 4.61 6.31 -1.24
CA LEU A 56 5.29 5.69 -0.11
C LEU A 56 6.73 5.40 -0.48
N SER A 57 7.67 5.65 0.41
CA SER A 57 9.09 5.35 0.16
C SER A 57 9.36 3.85 0.22
N LEU A 58 10.31 3.37 -0.59
CA LEU A 58 10.78 1.99 -0.50
C LEU A 58 11.25 1.66 0.92
N GLY A 59 11.05 0.41 1.34
CA GLY A 59 11.28 -0.01 2.73
C GLY A 59 10.19 0.41 3.74
N THR A 60 9.18 1.18 3.32
CA THR A 60 8.00 1.43 4.17
C THR A 60 7.30 0.12 4.48
N LYS A 61 7.00 -0.09 5.78
CA LYS A 61 6.28 -1.26 6.25
C LYS A 61 4.79 -0.98 6.25
N VAL A 62 4.05 -1.86 5.60
CA VAL A 62 2.58 -1.83 5.52
C VAL A 62 2.02 -3.09 6.17
N GLU A 63 0.84 -2.99 6.75
CA GLU A 63 0.14 -4.13 7.34
C GLU A 63 -0.87 -4.71 6.35
N ILE A 64 -0.80 -6.01 6.07
CA ILE A 64 -1.74 -6.67 5.15
C ILE A 64 -2.98 -7.14 5.93
N LEU A 65 -4.17 -6.86 5.39
CA LEU A 65 -5.49 -7.09 6.00
C LEU A 65 -6.23 -8.32 5.43
#